data_AF-A0A382XMB4-F1
#
_entry.id   AF-A0A382XMB4-F1
#
_cell.length_a   1.000
_cell.length_b   1.000
_cell.length_c   1.000
_cell.angle_alpha   90.00
_cell.angle_beta   90.00
_cell.angle_gamma   90.00
#
_symmetry.space_group_name_H-M   'P 1'
#
loop_
_entity.id
_entity.type
_entity.pdbx_description
1 polymer ?
#
loop_
_entity_poly.entity_id
_entity_poly.type
_entity_poly.pdbx_seq_one_letter_code
_entity_poly.pdbx_strand_id
1 'polypeptide(L)'
;YNFQSDTDTEIIANLIQKNFEKTSDIKQTIIDTVSNLKGHYAFVVIFDDGTLAAARFHEPLIVGIGKNSHYLSSDVLGFIERTDDAIYIDNKDFVIVNDAGLEIYNFDGMQVKRQITKVSKEFADVYKGDYAHFTLKEISEQPDTIIRAGSDEQIDEMVKQIRDSTTLYITGSGTSYNSSRISKYLMSKHAKLKIEPIISSELQFAPDSIEKDSTLIAISQSGESADVLEAVSIAKQSNAKILSIVNHLNSSLSQESDVVIGLNCGPEIG
;
A
#
# COMPACT_ATOMS: atom_id res chain seq x y z
N TYR A 1 31.84 4.29 -14.22
CA TYR A 1 31.01 3.07 -14.37
C TYR A 1 30.52 2.96 -15.81
N ASN A 2 30.27 1.74 -16.27
CA ASN A 2 29.59 1.41 -17.53
C ASN A 2 28.32 0.65 -17.18
N PHE A 3 27.19 1.00 -17.79
CA PHE A 3 25.93 0.28 -17.57
C PHE A 3 25.97 -1.10 -18.23
N GLN A 4 25.45 -2.10 -17.54
CA GLN A 4 25.36 -3.50 -17.98
C GLN A 4 23.92 -3.99 -18.14
N SER A 5 22.95 -3.21 -17.68
CA SER A 5 21.52 -3.48 -17.78
C SER A 5 20.77 -2.24 -18.29
N ASP A 6 19.53 -2.47 -18.71
CA ASP A 6 18.57 -1.41 -19.04
C ASP A 6 17.67 -1.06 -17.84
N THR A 7 18.06 -1.44 -16.62
CA THR A 7 17.26 -1.19 -15.41
C THR A 7 17.59 0.17 -14.81
N ASP A 8 16.56 0.86 -14.33
CA ASP A 8 16.68 2.06 -13.50
C ASP A 8 17.40 1.77 -12.17
N THR A 9 17.24 0.56 -11.62
CA THR A 9 17.90 0.11 -10.39
C THR A 9 19.43 0.18 -10.49
N GLU A 10 20.01 -0.11 -11.65
CA GLU A 10 21.46 0.00 -11.85
C GLU A 10 21.98 1.44 -11.73
N ILE A 11 21.12 2.43 -12.05
CA ILE A 11 21.46 3.85 -11.85
C ILE A 11 21.72 4.13 -10.37
N ILE A 12 20.92 3.55 -9.47
CA ILE A 12 21.08 3.70 -8.02
C ILE A 12 22.42 3.12 -7.57
N ALA A 13 22.74 1.89 -7.98
CA ALA A 13 24.00 1.23 -7.61
C ALA A 13 25.24 2.05 -8.07
N ASN A 14 25.24 2.49 -9.32
CA ASN A 14 26.32 3.30 -9.88
C ASN A 14 26.42 4.69 -9.23
N LEU A 15 25.29 5.30 -8.86
CA LEU A 15 25.27 6.58 -8.16
C LEU A 15 25.82 6.47 -6.73
N ILE A 16 25.46 5.41 -6.00
CA ILE A 16 26.00 5.11 -4.68
C ILE A 16 27.52 4.94 -4.77
N GLN A 17 28.02 4.12 -5.72
CA GLN A 17 29.45 3.95 -5.93
C GLN A 17 30.16 5.28 -6.18
N LYS A 18 29.63 6.10 -7.10
CA LYS A 18 30.19 7.41 -7.45
C LYS A 18 30.27 8.37 -6.24
N ASN A 19 29.27 8.33 -5.35
CA ASN A 19 29.24 9.16 -4.15
C ASN A 19 30.16 8.61 -3.06
N PHE A 20 30.25 7.28 -2.92
CA PHE A 20 31.14 6.63 -1.95
C PHE A 20 32.62 6.86 -2.28
N GLU A 21 33.00 6.76 -3.56
CA GLU A 21 34.37 7.05 -4.03
C GLU A 21 34.84 8.48 -3.68
N LYS A 22 33.91 9.42 -3.49
CA LYS A 22 34.22 10.82 -3.13
C LYS A 22 34.26 11.06 -1.63
N THR A 23 33.33 10.47 -0.88
CA THR A 23 33.13 10.78 0.53
C THR A 23 33.85 9.80 1.45
N SER A 24 33.96 8.53 1.04
CA SER A 24 34.39 7.40 1.88
C SER A 24 33.60 7.28 3.20
N ASP A 25 32.39 7.87 3.24
CA ASP A 25 31.49 7.87 4.39
C ASP A 25 30.12 7.37 3.93
N ILE A 26 29.66 6.26 4.52
CA ILE A 26 28.41 5.59 4.12
C ILE A 26 27.21 6.52 4.31
N LYS A 27 27.15 7.22 5.44
CA LYS A 27 26.02 8.11 5.74
C LYS A 27 25.93 9.25 4.73
N GLN A 28 27.02 9.96 4.48
CA GLN A 28 27.08 11.04 3.50
C GLN A 28 26.80 10.53 2.08
N THR A 29 27.30 9.33 1.74
CA THR A 29 27.02 8.68 0.46
C THR A 29 25.53 8.48 0.23
N ILE A 30 24.81 7.99 1.23
CA ILE A 30 23.36 7.78 1.11
C ILE A 30 22.63 9.12 1.00
N ILE A 31 23.00 10.13 1.81
CA ILE A 31 22.43 11.50 1.73
C ILE A 31 22.61 12.11 0.33
N ASP A 32 23.83 12.03 -0.20
CA ASP A 32 24.15 12.53 -1.54
C ASP A 32 23.41 11.74 -2.63
N THR A 33 23.14 10.45 -2.41
CA THR A 33 22.40 9.63 -3.36
C THR A 33 20.92 9.99 -3.36
N VAL A 34 20.25 9.96 -2.21
CA VAL A 34 18.79 10.18 -2.11
C VAL A 34 18.37 11.59 -2.52
N SER A 35 19.26 12.58 -2.38
CA SER A 35 19.03 13.96 -2.84
C SER A 35 19.01 14.11 -4.36
N ASN A 36 19.60 13.15 -5.10
CA ASN A 36 19.64 13.15 -6.56
C ASN A 36 18.57 12.28 -7.21
N LEU A 37 17.96 11.35 -6.45
CA LEU A 37 16.91 10.46 -6.94
C LEU A 37 15.54 11.16 -7.01
N LYS A 38 14.72 10.75 -7.99
CA LYS A 38 13.33 11.19 -8.17
C LYS A 38 12.46 9.97 -8.48
N GLY A 39 11.17 10.04 -8.16
CA GLY A 39 10.23 8.91 -8.31
C GLY A 39 9.93 8.26 -6.97
N HIS A 40 9.46 7.01 -6.97
CA HIS A 40 9.22 6.24 -5.75
C HIS A 40 10.24 5.09 -5.70
N TYR A 41 10.80 4.81 -4.53
CA TYR A 41 11.78 3.74 -4.37
C TYR A 41 11.89 3.28 -2.91
N ALA A 42 12.23 2.00 -2.76
CA ALA A 42 12.88 1.47 -1.57
C ALA A 42 14.03 0.58 -2.04
N PHE A 43 15.20 0.71 -1.42
CA PHE A 43 16.35 -0.11 -1.77
C PHE A 43 17.16 -0.50 -0.54
N VAL A 44 17.89 -1.60 -0.66
CA VAL A 44 18.91 -2.06 0.29
C VAL A 44 20.22 -2.22 -0.47
N VAL A 45 21.31 -1.69 0.08
CA VAL A 45 22.67 -1.82 -0.46
C VAL A 45 23.60 -2.39 0.61
N ILE A 46 24.59 -3.17 0.17
CA ILE A 46 25.63 -3.77 1.02
C ILE A 46 26.97 -3.18 0.60
N PHE A 47 27.75 -2.69 1.56
CA PHE A 47 29.11 -2.21 1.36
C PHE A 47 30.12 -3.35 1.58
N ASP A 48 31.36 -3.17 1.10
CA ASP A 48 32.41 -4.21 1.16
C ASP A 48 32.76 -4.66 2.59
N ASP A 49 32.56 -3.79 3.58
CA ASP A 49 32.76 -4.10 5.01
C ASP A 49 31.59 -4.89 5.64
N GLY A 50 30.54 -5.18 4.87
CA GLY A 50 29.33 -5.84 5.32
C GLY A 50 28.25 -4.91 5.87
N THR A 51 28.50 -3.59 5.94
CA THR A 51 27.50 -2.62 6.36
C THR A 51 26.33 -2.61 5.38
N LEU A 52 25.11 -2.67 5.91
CA LEU A 52 23.88 -2.49 5.13
C LEU A 52 23.42 -1.04 5.25
N ALA A 53 22.95 -0.47 4.15
CA ALA A 53 22.14 0.74 4.18
C ALA A 53 20.85 0.53 3.38
N ALA A 54 19.77 1.16 3.81
CA ALA A 54 18.52 1.11 3.07
C ALA A 54 17.78 2.44 3.16
N ALA A 55 17.11 2.86 2.10
CA ALA A 55 16.40 4.13 2.05
C ALA A 55 14.98 3.94 1.57
N ARG A 56 14.07 4.76 2.11
CA ARG A 56 12.65 4.76 1.79
C ARG A 56 12.22 6.08 1.18
N PHE A 57 11.61 6.00 0.00
CA PHE A 57 10.81 7.08 -0.56
C PHE A 57 9.52 6.54 -1.20
N HIS A 58 8.40 6.74 -0.51
CA HIS A 58 7.05 6.24 -0.81
C HIS A 58 6.86 4.71 -0.72
N GLU A 59 7.76 3.91 -1.30
CA GLU A 59 7.67 2.45 -1.27
C GLU A 59 7.88 1.84 0.13
N PRO A 60 7.32 0.67 0.47
CA PRO A 60 7.47 0.05 1.79
C PRO A 60 8.92 -0.34 2.14
N LEU A 61 9.33 -0.01 3.36
CA LEU A 61 10.57 -0.51 3.97
C LEU A 61 10.34 -0.72 5.48
N ILE A 62 10.65 -1.91 5.95
CA ILE A 62 10.41 -2.37 7.32
C ILE A 62 11.69 -3.03 7.85
N VAL A 63 12.02 -2.73 9.11
CA VAL A 63 13.13 -3.34 9.82
C VAL A 63 12.61 -4.31 10.87
N GLY A 64 12.91 -5.59 10.73
CA GLY A 64 12.70 -6.59 11.77
C GLY A 64 13.82 -6.54 12.81
N ILE A 65 13.47 -6.50 14.10
CA ILE A 65 14.41 -6.42 15.23
C ILE A 65 14.51 -7.78 15.91
N GLY A 66 15.57 -8.53 15.65
CA GLY A 66 15.90 -9.76 16.35
C GLY A 66 16.73 -9.51 17.61
N LYS A 67 17.02 -10.56 18.37
CA LYS A 67 17.82 -10.46 19.60
C LYS A 67 19.24 -9.91 19.36
N ASN A 68 19.88 -10.35 18.27
CA ASN A 68 21.23 -9.95 17.86
C ASN A 68 21.31 -9.79 16.33
N SER A 69 20.18 -9.50 15.67
CA SER A 69 20.08 -9.45 14.22
C SER A 69 19.06 -8.41 13.79
N HIS A 70 19.25 -7.85 12.60
CA HIS A 70 18.29 -6.96 11.96
C HIS A 70 17.94 -7.52 10.60
N TYR A 71 16.69 -7.33 10.18
CA TYR A 71 16.18 -7.79 8.89
C TYR A 71 15.62 -6.59 8.14
N LEU A 72 16.00 -6.38 6.89
CA LEU A 72 15.46 -5.31 6.04
C LEU A 72 14.56 -5.96 4.99
N SER A 73 13.30 -5.54 4.91
CA SER A 73 12.34 -6.10 3.96
C SER A 73 11.28 -5.07 3.56
N SER A 74 10.62 -5.30 2.43
CA SER A 74 9.42 -4.55 2.04
C SER A 74 8.17 -4.99 2.81
N ASP A 75 8.19 -6.19 3.40
CA ASP A 75 7.07 -6.80 4.11
C ASP A 75 7.57 -7.53 5.37
N VAL A 76 6.78 -7.54 6.44
CA VAL A 76 7.10 -8.29 7.67
C VAL A 76 7.23 -9.79 7.42
N LEU A 77 6.57 -10.33 6.38
CA LEU A 77 6.71 -11.74 6.00
C LEU A 77 8.15 -12.14 5.69
N GLY A 78 9.00 -11.19 5.28
CA GLY A 78 10.42 -11.45 5.05
C GLY A 78 11.20 -11.85 6.31
N PHE A 79 10.68 -11.57 7.51
CA PHE A 79 11.37 -11.84 8.77
C PHE A 79 10.48 -12.36 9.92
N ILE A 80 9.17 -12.55 9.70
CA ILE A 80 8.21 -12.88 10.76
C ILE A 80 8.52 -14.19 11.50
N GLU A 81 9.17 -15.16 10.84
CA GLU A 81 9.63 -16.40 11.49
C GLU A 81 10.80 -16.20 12.46
N ARG A 82 11.45 -15.02 12.40
CA ARG A 82 12.64 -14.68 13.20
C ARG A 82 12.35 -13.71 14.32
N THR A 83 11.42 -12.79 14.10
CA THR A 83 11.01 -11.79 15.10
C THR A 83 9.62 -11.23 14.80
N ASP A 84 8.89 -10.90 15.86
CA ASP A 84 7.62 -10.17 15.82
C ASP A 84 7.78 -8.68 16.12
N ASP A 85 9.00 -8.19 16.38
CA ASP A 85 9.28 -6.78 16.60
C ASP A 85 9.70 -6.14 15.28
N ALA A 86 8.97 -5.10 14.86
CA ALA A 86 9.19 -4.39 13.60
C ALA A 86 9.28 -2.88 13.80
N ILE A 87 10.08 -2.22 12.98
CA ILE A 87 10.12 -0.77 12.82
C ILE A 87 9.70 -0.45 11.39
N TYR A 88 8.58 0.24 11.24
CA TYR A 88 8.16 0.80 9.95
C TYR A 88 8.95 2.08 9.70
N ILE A 89 9.72 2.12 8.62
CA ILE A 89 10.55 3.29 8.28
C ILE A 89 9.66 4.37 7.69
N ASP A 90 9.79 5.62 8.15
CA ASP A 90 9.00 6.73 7.64
C ASP A 90 9.45 7.12 6.23
N ASN A 91 8.58 7.83 5.50
CA ASN A 91 8.96 8.38 4.21
C ASN A 91 10.12 9.38 4.36
N LYS A 92 11.12 9.31 3.47
CA LYS A 92 12.35 10.12 3.50
C LYS A 92 13.27 9.82 4.70
N ASP A 93 13.21 8.59 5.21
CA ASP A 93 14.21 8.05 6.11
C ASP A 93 15.11 7.03 5.42
N PHE A 94 16.31 6.87 5.96
CA PHE A 94 17.21 5.78 5.64
C PHE A 94 17.79 5.17 6.91
N VAL A 95 18.24 3.93 6.80
CA VAL A 95 18.81 3.14 7.88
C VAL A 95 20.22 2.69 7.52
N ILE A 96 21.06 2.57 8.54
CA ILE A 96 22.38 1.94 8.46
C ILE A 96 22.42 0.84 9.50
N VAL A 97 22.85 -0.35 9.09
CA VAL A 97 23.03 -1.52 9.97
C VAL A 97 24.44 -2.03 9.83
N ASN A 98 25.17 -2.09 10.93
CA ASN A 98 26.51 -2.66 11.03
C ASN A 98 26.70 -3.34 12.39
N ASP A 99 27.93 -3.72 12.73
CA ASP A 99 28.27 -4.35 14.02
C ASP A 99 27.93 -3.50 15.25
N ALA A 100 27.82 -2.17 15.11
CA ALA A 100 27.41 -1.27 16.17
C ALA A 100 25.88 -1.25 16.40
N GLY A 101 25.10 -1.80 15.46
CA GLY A 101 23.65 -1.90 15.54
C GLY A 101 22.92 -1.19 14.41
N LEU A 102 21.70 -0.75 14.69
CA LEU A 102 20.81 -0.04 13.78
C LEU A 102 20.80 1.46 14.10
N GLU A 103 21.05 2.28 13.08
CA GLU A 103 20.86 3.72 13.12
C GLU A 103 19.86 4.15 12.05
N ILE A 104 19.02 5.14 12.38
CA ILE A 104 18.00 5.68 11.46
C ILE A 104 18.22 7.19 11.35
N TYR A 105 18.19 7.68 10.13
CA TYR A 105 18.37 9.08 9.78
C TYR A 105 17.29 9.52 8.80
N ASN A 106 16.91 10.80 8.84
CA ASN A 106 16.14 11.39 7.77
C ASN A 106 17.06 11.79 6.60
N PHE A 107 16.49 12.16 5.45
CA PHE A 107 17.27 12.58 4.27
C PHE A 107 18.10 13.87 4.46
N ASP A 108 17.83 14.65 5.52
CA ASP A 108 18.66 15.80 5.92
C ASP A 108 19.88 15.37 6.76
N GLY A 109 20.04 14.07 7.05
CA GLY A 109 21.13 13.50 7.84
C GLY A 109 20.95 13.62 9.35
N MET A 110 19.78 14.03 9.84
CA MET A 110 19.46 14.08 11.26
C MET A 110 19.07 12.70 11.77
N GLN A 111 19.64 12.29 12.90
CA GLN A 111 19.29 11.01 13.54
C GLN A 111 17.85 11.07 14.07
N VAL A 112 17.06 10.05 13.77
CA VAL A 112 15.66 9.92 14.20
C VAL A 112 15.45 8.64 14.98
N LYS A 113 14.42 8.62 15.83
CA LYS A 113 13.99 7.43 16.57
C LYS A 113 12.62 7.02 16.09
N ARG A 114 12.47 5.73 15.77
CA ARG A 114 11.20 5.12 15.37
C ARG A 114 10.79 4.09 16.41
N GLN A 115 9.48 3.94 16.60
CA GLN A 115 8.95 3.02 17.60
C GLN A 115 9.01 1.58 17.08
N ILE A 116 9.33 0.67 17.99
CA ILE A 116 9.21 -0.77 17.75
C ILE A 116 7.75 -1.16 17.99
N THR A 117 7.15 -1.82 17.02
CA THR A 117 5.78 -2.29 17.03
C THR A 117 5.77 -3.82 16.95
N LYS A 118 4.90 -4.48 17.73
CA LYS A 118 4.67 -5.91 17.57
C LYS A 118 3.75 -6.21 16.40
N VAL A 119 4.21 -7.07 15.51
CA VAL A 119 3.50 -7.56 14.32
C VAL A 119 2.29 -8.45 14.68
N SER A 120 2.21 -8.91 15.94
CA SER A 120 1.27 -9.92 16.44
C SER A 120 -0.23 -9.56 16.38
N LYS A 121 -0.62 -8.36 15.96
CA LYS A 121 -2.04 -7.98 15.83
C LYS A 121 -2.63 -8.18 14.43
N GLU A 122 -1.79 -8.31 13.40
CA GLU A 122 -2.24 -8.38 12.01
C GLU A 122 -1.89 -9.71 11.34
N PHE A 123 -0.89 -10.45 11.86
CA PHE A 123 -0.31 -11.62 11.19
C PHE A 123 -0.65 -12.99 11.79
N ALA A 124 -1.42 -13.05 12.89
CA ALA A 124 -1.93 -14.33 13.39
C ALA A 124 -2.71 -15.11 12.32
N ASP A 125 -3.32 -14.39 11.37
CA ASP A 125 -4.13 -14.94 10.28
C ASP A 125 -3.34 -15.27 9.00
N VAL A 126 -2.04 -14.95 8.92
CA VAL A 126 -1.18 -15.16 7.74
C VAL A 126 -0.49 -16.53 7.76
N TYR A 127 -0.80 -17.37 8.74
CA TYR A 127 -0.29 -18.73 8.76
C TYR A 127 -0.98 -19.56 7.68
N LYS A 128 -0.20 -20.04 6.70
CA LYS A 128 -0.69 -20.88 5.59
C LYS A 128 -1.39 -22.18 6.06
N GLY A 129 -1.20 -22.58 7.32
CA GLY A 129 -1.81 -23.80 7.87
C GLY A 129 -1.36 -25.04 7.12
N ASP A 130 -2.28 -25.98 6.95
CA ASP A 130 -2.07 -27.23 6.21
C ASP A 130 -2.22 -27.07 4.68
N TYR A 131 -2.42 -25.84 4.17
CA TYR A 131 -2.68 -25.62 2.75
C TYR A 131 -1.39 -25.57 1.92
N ALA A 132 -1.46 -26.12 0.69
CA ALA A 132 -0.33 -26.14 -0.25
C ALA A 132 -0.01 -24.77 -0.88
N HIS A 133 -0.97 -23.84 -0.95
CA HIS A 133 -0.82 -22.47 -1.50
C HIS A 133 -1.69 -21.47 -0.72
N PHE A 134 -1.28 -20.20 -0.63
CA PHE A 134 -2.09 -19.15 0.02
C PHE A 134 -3.42 -18.93 -0.68
N THR A 135 -3.42 -18.86 -2.02
CA THR A 135 -4.64 -18.78 -2.83
C THR A 135 -5.64 -19.91 -2.50
N LEU A 136 -5.15 -21.12 -2.24
CA LEU A 136 -6.02 -22.26 -1.87
C LEU A 136 -6.61 -22.11 -0.46
N LYS A 137 -5.80 -21.63 0.50
CA LYS A 137 -6.26 -21.27 1.85
C LYS A 137 -7.36 -20.21 1.75
N GLU A 138 -7.09 -19.11 1.06
CA GLU A 138 -8.00 -17.97 0.91
C GLU A 138 -9.32 -18.38 0.23
N ILE A 139 -9.27 -19.22 -0.81
CA ILE A 139 -10.46 -19.81 -1.43
C ILE A 139 -11.27 -20.62 -0.39
N SER A 140 -10.59 -21.40 0.44
CA SER A 140 -11.22 -22.27 1.43
C SER A 140 -11.81 -21.49 2.62
N GLU A 141 -11.28 -20.30 2.92
CA GLU A 141 -11.72 -19.41 4.00
C GLU A 141 -12.91 -18.51 3.62
N GLN A 142 -13.29 -18.46 2.33
CA GLN A 142 -14.39 -17.62 1.85
C GLN A 142 -15.71 -17.78 2.62
N PRO A 143 -16.16 -19.00 3.03
CA PRO A 143 -17.38 -19.14 3.82
C PRO A 143 -17.36 -18.33 5.13
N ASP A 144 -16.19 -18.24 5.78
CA ASP A 144 -16.02 -17.51 7.04
C ASP A 144 -15.78 -16.01 6.81
N THR A 145 -15.02 -15.65 5.77
CA THR A 145 -14.75 -14.22 5.47
C THR A 145 -16.00 -13.48 5.00
N ILE A 146 -16.89 -14.14 4.24
CA ILE A 146 -18.17 -13.54 3.79
C ILE A 146 -19.03 -13.12 4.98
N ILE A 147 -19.04 -13.90 6.08
CA ILE A 147 -19.83 -13.60 7.28
C ILE A 147 -19.27 -12.38 8.02
N ARG A 148 -17.97 -12.12 7.91
CA ARG A 148 -17.27 -10.99 8.58
C ARG A 148 -17.29 -9.70 7.75
N ALA A 149 -17.66 -9.77 6.47
CA ALA A 149 -17.58 -8.66 5.54
C ALA A 149 -18.64 -7.60 5.80
N GLY A 150 -18.18 -6.39 6.11
CA GLY A 150 -19.02 -5.26 6.49
C GLY A 150 -19.75 -5.46 7.82
N SER A 151 -20.11 -4.37 8.49
CA SER A 151 -21.10 -4.38 9.57
C SER A 151 -22.43 -3.82 9.08
N ASP A 152 -23.53 -4.23 9.70
CA ASP A 152 -24.87 -3.69 9.41
C ASP A 152 -24.88 -2.15 9.50
N GLU A 153 -24.17 -1.58 10.48
CA GLU A 153 -24.05 -0.13 10.67
C GLU A 153 -23.33 0.55 9.49
N GLN A 154 -22.21 -0.02 9.04
CA GLN A 154 -21.46 0.50 7.88
C GLN A 154 -22.27 0.41 6.59
N ILE A 155 -22.99 -0.70 6.41
CA ILE A 155 -23.86 -0.92 5.25
C ILE A 155 -25.02 0.08 5.25
N ASP A 156 -25.69 0.25 6.38
CA ASP A 156 -26.80 1.20 6.52
C ASP A 156 -26.34 2.64 6.23
N GLU A 157 -25.14 3.02 6.67
CA GLU A 157 -24.59 4.34 6.37
C GLU A 157 -24.26 4.51 4.89
N MET A 158 -23.61 3.53 4.26
CA MET A 158 -23.36 3.54 2.81
C MET A 158 -24.67 3.63 2.02
N VAL A 159 -25.70 2.87 2.40
CA VAL A 159 -27.02 2.89 1.74
C VAL A 159 -27.69 4.25 1.85
N LYS A 160 -27.58 4.96 2.98
CA LYS A 160 -28.10 6.33 3.12
C LYS A 160 -27.42 7.26 2.11
N GLN A 161 -26.09 7.20 1.99
CA GLN A 161 -25.36 8.06 1.05
C GLN A 161 -25.73 7.77 -0.40
N ILE A 162 -25.93 6.50 -0.76
CA ILE A 162 -26.34 6.08 -2.11
C ILE A 162 -27.77 6.56 -2.43
N ARG A 163 -28.70 6.45 -1.48
CA ARG A 163 -30.12 6.80 -1.69
C ARG A 163 -30.32 8.28 -2.05
N ASP A 164 -29.46 9.13 -1.52
CA ASP A 164 -29.55 10.58 -1.74
C ASP A 164 -28.87 11.02 -3.05
N SER A 165 -28.31 10.07 -3.81
CA SER A 165 -27.57 10.30 -5.05
C SER A 165 -28.46 10.17 -6.30
N THR A 166 -28.13 10.93 -7.34
CA THR A 166 -28.78 10.83 -8.66
C THR A 166 -28.16 9.74 -9.53
N THR A 167 -26.82 9.60 -9.44
CA THR A 167 -26.03 8.62 -10.20
C THR A 167 -24.97 7.99 -9.31
N LEU A 168 -24.89 6.67 -9.36
CA LEU A 168 -23.89 5.88 -8.66
C LEU A 168 -22.81 5.40 -9.64
N TYR A 169 -21.59 5.88 -9.46
CA TYR A 169 -20.42 5.35 -10.12
C TYR A 169 -19.77 4.29 -9.23
N ILE A 170 -19.21 3.23 -9.83
CA ILE A 170 -18.47 2.21 -9.10
C ILE A 170 -17.14 1.97 -9.81
N THR A 171 -16.03 2.14 -9.11
CA THR A 171 -14.68 2.02 -9.70
C THR A 171 -13.81 1.04 -8.95
N GLY A 172 -12.83 0.49 -9.65
CA GLY A 172 -11.80 -0.40 -9.15
C GLY A 172 -10.84 -0.79 -10.28
N SER A 173 -9.77 -1.49 -9.93
CA SER A 173 -8.82 -2.07 -10.89
C SER A 173 -8.91 -3.59 -10.89
N GLY A 174 -8.70 -4.22 -12.05
CA GLY A 174 -8.64 -5.68 -12.19
C GLY A 174 -9.87 -6.43 -11.64
N THR A 175 -9.66 -7.32 -10.67
CA THR A 175 -10.72 -8.10 -10.02
C THR A 175 -11.73 -7.22 -9.27
N SER A 176 -11.30 -6.09 -8.70
CA SER A 176 -12.21 -5.14 -8.04
C SER A 176 -13.18 -4.49 -9.03
N TYR A 177 -12.73 -4.20 -10.26
CA TYR A 177 -13.62 -3.74 -11.33
C TYR A 177 -14.63 -4.81 -11.74
N ASN A 178 -14.23 -6.08 -11.76
CA ASN A 178 -15.16 -7.18 -12.04
C ASN A 178 -16.28 -7.22 -11.00
N SER A 179 -15.96 -7.02 -9.72
CA SER A 179 -16.95 -6.86 -8.64
C SER A 179 -17.89 -5.68 -8.91
N SER A 180 -17.38 -4.52 -9.34
CA SER A 180 -18.19 -3.36 -9.70
C SER A 180 -19.25 -3.67 -10.77
N ARG A 181 -18.89 -4.49 -11.78
CA ARG A 181 -19.82 -4.91 -12.83
C ARG A 181 -20.92 -5.83 -12.31
N ILE A 182 -20.57 -6.75 -11.41
CA ILE A 182 -21.53 -7.63 -10.74
C ILE A 182 -22.48 -6.80 -9.87
N SER A 183 -21.96 -5.84 -9.11
CA SER A 183 -22.75 -4.93 -8.28
C SER A 183 -23.77 -4.14 -9.11
N LYS A 184 -23.38 -3.59 -10.27
CA LYS A 184 -24.35 -2.96 -11.20
C LYS A 184 -25.50 -3.92 -11.50
N TYR A 185 -25.20 -5.15 -11.89
CA TYR A 185 -26.25 -6.12 -12.26
C TYR A 185 -27.21 -6.42 -11.10
N LEU A 186 -26.67 -6.69 -9.91
CA LEU A 186 -27.46 -7.02 -8.73
C LEU A 186 -28.30 -5.84 -8.23
N MET A 187 -27.70 -4.65 -8.16
CA MET A 187 -28.36 -3.45 -7.66
C MET A 187 -29.38 -2.88 -8.64
N SER A 188 -29.16 -2.99 -9.96
CA SER A 188 -30.05 -2.40 -10.98
C SER A 188 -31.50 -2.87 -10.87
N LYS A 189 -31.73 -4.09 -10.35
CA LYS A 189 -33.07 -4.63 -10.13
C LYS A 189 -33.86 -3.88 -9.03
N HIS A 190 -33.15 -3.32 -8.05
CA HIS A 190 -33.74 -2.84 -6.80
C HIS A 190 -33.53 -1.36 -6.53
N ALA A 191 -32.37 -0.81 -6.89
CA ALA A 191 -31.95 0.54 -6.52
C ALA A 191 -32.70 1.64 -7.28
N LYS A 192 -33.19 1.39 -8.51
CA LYS A 192 -33.82 2.40 -9.39
C LYS A 192 -32.95 3.65 -9.61
N LEU A 193 -31.64 3.50 -9.54
CA LEU A 193 -30.64 4.53 -9.78
C LEU A 193 -29.87 4.22 -11.07
N LYS A 194 -29.31 5.25 -11.72
CA LYS A 194 -28.31 5.04 -12.76
C LYS A 194 -27.04 4.53 -12.09
N ILE A 195 -26.57 3.34 -12.47
CA ILE A 195 -25.37 2.72 -11.91
C ILE A 195 -24.36 2.48 -13.04
N GLU A 196 -23.17 3.07 -12.93
CA GLU A 196 -22.13 3.00 -13.96
C GLU A 196 -20.78 2.54 -13.39
N PRO A 197 -20.37 1.29 -13.67
CA PRO A 197 -19.02 0.82 -13.42
C PRO A 197 -18.02 1.48 -14.36
N ILE A 198 -16.91 1.99 -13.83
CA ILE A 198 -15.83 2.60 -14.61
C ILE A 198 -14.50 1.99 -14.16
N ILE A 199 -13.67 1.56 -15.10
CA ILE A 199 -12.30 1.11 -14.81
C ILE A 199 -11.50 2.32 -14.32
N SER A 200 -10.83 2.20 -13.17
CA SER A 200 -10.18 3.36 -12.52
C SER A 200 -9.15 4.06 -13.42
N SER A 201 -8.33 3.29 -14.14
CA SER A 201 -7.30 3.81 -15.05
C SER A 201 -7.87 4.63 -16.21
N GLU A 202 -9.15 4.46 -16.57
CA GLU A 202 -9.77 5.17 -17.69
C GLU A 202 -10.27 6.57 -17.30
N LEU A 203 -10.49 6.82 -16.00
CA LEU A 203 -11.15 8.05 -15.56
C LEU A 203 -10.29 9.30 -15.81
N GLN A 204 -8.96 9.16 -15.77
CA GLN A 204 -8.02 10.25 -16.09
C GLN A 204 -8.16 10.77 -17.53
N PHE A 205 -8.65 9.93 -18.45
CA PHE A 205 -8.84 10.33 -19.86
C PHE A 205 -10.20 10.99 -20.11
N ALA A 206 -11.14 10.87 -19.16
CA ALA A 206 -12.46 11.46 -19.24
C ALA A 206 -12.94 11.96 -17.86
N PRO A 207 -12.24 12.92 -17.24
CA PRO A 207 -12.55 13.37 -15.88
C PRO A 207 -13.94 13.99 -15.76
N ASP A 208 -14.40 14.67 -16.82
CA ASP A 208 -15.73 15.29 -16.91
C ASP A 208 -16.89 14.26 -17.03
N SER A 209 -16.59 12.96 -17.07
CA SER A 209 -17.60 11.89 -17.11
C SER A 209 -18.31 11.69 -15.78
N ILE A 210 -17.74 12.18 -14.67
CA ILE A 210 -18.36 12.15 -13.34
C ILE A 210 -19.30 13.34 -13.19
N GLU A 211 -20.59 13.04 -13.12
CA GLU A 211 -21.66 14.01 -12.91
C GLU A 211 -21.53 14.68 -11.52
N LYS A 212 -21.93 15.96 -11.43
CA LYS A 212 -21.91 16.70 -10.16
C LYS A 212 -22.91 16.12 -9.16
N ASP A 213 -22.56 16.21 -7.88
CA ASP A 213 -23.37 15.72 -6.75
C ASP A 213 -23.74 14.23 -6.86
N SER A 214 -22.90 13.46 -7.57
CA SER A 214 -23.02 12.01 -7.70
C SER A 214 -22.37 11.28 -6.52
N THR A 215 -22.38 9.96 -6.56
CA THR A 215 -21.66 9.13 -5.58
C THR A 215 -20.74 8.16 -6.30
N LEU A 216 -19.50 8.07 -5.85
CA LEU A 216 -18.52 7.10 -6.33
C LEU A 216 -18.27 6.06 -5.23
N ILE A 217 -18.46 4.78 -5.54
CA ILE A 217 -17.96 3.66 -4.73
C ILE A 217 -16.61 3.22 -5.31
N ALA A 218 -15.54 3.32 -4.53
CA ALA A 218 -14.21 2.82 -4.88
C ALA A 218 -13.95 1.47 -4.19
N ILE A 219 -13.64 0.44 -4.98
CA ILE A 219 -13.32 -0.91 -4.48
C ILE A 219 -11.83 -1.14 -4.67
N SER A 220 -11.12 -1.38 -3.57
CA SER A 220 -9.69 -1.74 -3.60
C SER A 220 -9.33 -2.60 -2.39
N GLN A 221 -8.78 -3.79 -2.63
CA GLN A 221 -8.32 -4.69 -1.57
C GLN A 221 -7.30 -3.97 -0.67
N SER A 222 -6.24 -3.42 -1.27
CA SER A 222 -5.16 -2.75 -0.54
C SER A 222 -5.54 -1.35 -0.06
N GLY A 223 -6.41 -0.66 -0.81
CA GLY A 223 -6.70 0.76 -0.61
C GLY A 223 -5.57 1.69 -1.07
N GLU A 224 -4.57 1.16 -1.76
CA GLU A 224 -3.35 1.89 -2.19
C GLU A 224 -3.16 1.89 -3.71
N SER A 225 -4.11 1.33 -4.47
CA SER A 225 -4.02 1.28 -5.93
C SER A 225 -4.03 2.69 -6.52
N ALA A 226 -2.94 3.10 -7.17
CA ALA A 226 -2.75 4.45 -7.69
C ALA A 226 -3.89 4.91 -8.62
N ASP A 227 -4.30 4.07 -9.57
CA ASP A 227 -5.41 4.37 -10.48
C ASP A 227 -6.72 4.65 -9.72
N VAL A 228 -6.97 3.91 -8.63
CA VAL A 228 -8.20 4.07 -7.81
C VAL A 228 -8.14 5.37 -7.02
N LEU A 229 -7.00 5.70 -6.43
CA LEU A 229 -6.78 6.96 -5.71
C LEU A 229 -6.90 8.17 -6.66
N GLU A 230 -6.36 8.06 -7.88
CA GLU A 230 -6.52 9.09 -8.90
C GLU A 230 -7.99 9.24 -9.32
N ALA A 231 -8.72 8.13 -9.52
CA ALA A 231 -10.14 8.16 -9.83
C ALA A 231 -10.98 8.83 -8.73
N VAL A 232 -10.64 8.59 -7.46
CA VAL A 232 -11.27 9.23 -6.29
C VAL A 232 -10.96 10.74 -6.28
N SER A 233 -9.71 11.11 -6.53
CA SER A 233 -9.30 12.52 -6.63
C SER A 233 -10.08 13.26 -7.72
N ILE A 234 -10.26 12.66 -8.89
CA ILE A 234 -11.08 13.20 -9.99
C ILE A 234 -12.54 13.36 -9.56
N ALA A 235 -13.14 12.33 -8.95
CA ALA A 235 -14.54 12.40 -8.52
C ALA A 235 -14.80 13.46 -7.46
N LYS A 236 -13.84 13.69 -6.54
CA LYS A 236 -13.91 14.79 -5.56
C LYS A 236 -13.94 16.16 -6.22
N GLN A 237 -13.23 16.35 -7.34
CA GLN A 237 -13.29 17.62 -8.10
C GLN A 237 -14.70 17.91 -8.64
N SER A 238 -15.49 16.87 -8.89
CA SER A 238 -16.91 16.96 -9.27
C SER A 238 -17.88 17.06 -8.10
N ASN A 239 -17.40 17.23 -6.86
CA ASN A 239 -18.21 17.22 -5.63
C ASN A 239 -18.98 15.91 -5.41
N ALA A 240 -18.45 14.78 -5.92
CA ALA A 240 -19.03 13.48 -5.68
C ALA A 240 -18.74 13.02 -4.23
N LYS A 241 -19.72 12.35 -3.62
CA LYS A 241 -19.50 11.62 -2.36
C LYS A 241 -18.66 10.39 -2.61
N ILE A 242 -17.66 10.14 -1.78
CA ILE A 242 -16.72 9.04 -1.93
C ILE A 242 -17.01 7.97 -0.88
N LEU A 243 -17.41 6.79 -1.33
CA LEU A 243 -17.58 5.63 -0.47
C LEU A 243 -16.53 4.60 -0.87
N SER A 244 -15.95 3.87 0.09
CA SER A 244 -14.98 2.83 -0.23
C SER A 244 -15.29 1.48 0.39
N ILE A 245 -14.87 0.45 -0.32
CA ILE A 245 -14.85 -0.93 0.14
C ILE A 245 -13.40 -1.39 0.09
N VAL A 246 -12.81 -1.62 1.27
CA VAL A 246 -11.39 -1.92 1.43
C VAL A 246 -11.18 -3.07 2.39
N ASN A 247 -10.05 -3.77 2.30
CA ASN A 247 -9.66 -4.71 3.34
C ASN A 247 -8.82 -4.04 4.45
N HIS A 248 -7.96 -3.08 4.07
CA HIS A 248 -7.12 -2.34 5.01
C HIS A 248 -7.76 -0.99 5.39
N LEU A 249 -8.34 -0.91 6.59
CA LEU A 249 -9.06 0.28 7.08
C LEU A 249 -8.17 1.52 7.34
N ASN A 250 -6.85 1.35 7.42
CA ASN A 250 -5.90 2.45 7.62
C ASN A 250 -5.25 2.95 6.30
N SER A 251 -5.75 2.48 5.15
CA SER A 251 -5.22 2.83 3.83
C SER A 251 -5.50 4.27 3.42
N SER A 252 -4.75 4.77 2.44
CA SER A 252 -4.96 6.07 1.80
C SER A 252 -6.40 6.23 1.30
N LEU A 253 -6.96 5.21 0.63
CA LEU A 253 -8.35 5.27 0.16
C LEU A 253 -9.35 5.42 1.32
N SER A 254 -9.09 4.77 2.47
CA SER A 254 -9.96 4.89 3.65
C SER A 254 -9.97 6.31 4.19
N GLN A 255 -8.79 6.93 4.28
CA GLN A 255 -8.65 8.32 4.75
C GLN A 255 -9.31 9.33 3.81
N GLU A 256 -9.39 8.99 2.52
CA GLU A 256 -9.96 9.82 1.48
C GLU A 256 -11.48 9.68 1.32
N SER A 257 -12.12 8.73 2.00
CA SER A 257 -13.53 8.41 1.83
C SER A 257 -14.43 9.03 2.90
N ASP A 258 -15.67 9.34 2.52
CA ASP A 258 -16.72 9.78 3.45
C ASP A 258 -17.28 8.62 4.27
N VAL A 259 -17.41 7.43 3.66
CA VAL A 259 -17.82 6.19 4.33
C VAL A 259 -16.93 5.05 3.87
N VAL A 260 -16.50 4.21 4.81
CA VAL A 260 -15.62 3.06 4.55
C VAL A 260 -16.29 1.78 5.05
N ILE A 261 -16.39 0.78 4.19
CA ILE A 261 -16.74 -0.59 4.54
C ILE A 261 -15.48 -1.45 4.53
N GLY A 262 -15.24 -2.13 5.65
CA GLY A 262 -14.18 -3.13 5.76
C GLY A 262 -14.66 -4.49 5.23
N LEU A 263 -13.91 -5.09 4.30
CA LEU A 263 -14.12 -6.48 3.87
C LEU A 263 -13.82 -7.46 5.01
N ASN A 264 -12.93 -7.09 5.93
CA ASN A 264 -12.54 -7.88 7.10
C ASN A 264 -12.21 -9.34 6.73
N CYS A 265 -11.65 -9.57 5.54
CA CYS A 265 -11.37 -10.91 5.03
C CYS A 265 -10.03 -11.46 5.54
N GLY A 266 -9.31 -10.69 6.36
CA GLY A 266 -7.94 -10.99 6.77
C GLY A 266 -6.94 -10.69 5.65
N PRO A 267 -5.64 -10.86 5.90
CA PRO A 267 -4.64 -10.57 4.87
C PRO A 267 -4.75 -11.54 3.69
N GLU A 268 -4.63 -11.01 2.48
CA GLU A 268 -4.63 -11.76 1.22
C GLU A 268 -3.23 -11.69 0.61
N ILE A 269 -2.63 -12.85 0.37
CA ILE A 269 -1.24 -13.04 -0.07
C ILE A 269 -1.18 -13.72 -1.45
N GLY A 270 -2.22 -14.47 -1.82
CA GLY A 270 -2.25 -15.39 -2.96
C GLY A 270 -2.29 -14.80 -4.35
#